data_AF-A0A256ZSG3-F1
#
_entry.id   AF-A0A256ZSG3-F1
#
_cell.length_a   1.000
_cell.length_b   1.000
_cell.length_c   1.000
_cell.angle_alpha   90.00
_cell.angle_beta   90.00
_cell.angle_gamma   90.00
#
_symmetry.space_group_name_H-M   'P 1'
#
loop_
_entity.id
_entity.type
_entity.pdbx_description
1 polymer ?
#
loop_
_entity_poly.entity_id
_entity_poly.type
_entity_poly.pdbx_seq_one_letter_code
_entity_poly.pdbx_strand_id
1 'polypeptide(L)'
;MNKAFETIHKEPDLAQRYVEIARKIGMRYRVRIPKKWKIFICRKCKRLMVPGLNCRVRIQRKREPHVTITCLMCNHTKRFLIKRKQ
;
A
#
# COMPACT_ATOMS: atom_id res chain seq x y z
N MET A 1 -7.26 3.18 9.84
CA MET A 1 -7.01 2.72 8.45
C MET A 1 -8.30 2.74 7.64
N ASN A 2 -9.42 2.17 8.09
CA ASN A 2 -10.71 2.20 7.36
C ASN A 2 -11.10 3.60 6.87
N LYS A 3 -11.11 4.60 7.77
CA LYS A 3 -11.36 6.00 7.43
C LYS A 3 -10.50 6.53 6.28
N ALA A 4 -9.24 6.11 6.18
CA ALA A 4 -8.35 6.55 5.10
C ALA A 4 -8.75 6.00 3.73
N PHE A 5 -9.39 4.83 3.66
CA PHE A 5 -9.92 4.29 2.40
C PHE A 5 -11.26 4.91 2.03
N GLU A 6 -12.09 5.28 3.01
CA GLU A 6 -13.35 5.98 2.78
C GLU A 6 -13.11 7.40 2.26
N THR A 7 -12.13 8.12 2.82
CA THR A 7 -11.90 9.53 2.48
C THR A 7 -11.04 9.72 1.23
N ILE A 8 -10.30 8.70 0.75
CA ILE A 8 -9.34 8.86 -0.36
C ILE A 8 -9.96 9.42 -1.65
N HIS A 9 -11.24 9.10 -1.91
CA HIS A 9 -11.96 9.55 -3.11
C HIS A 9 -12.43 11.00 -3.03
N LYS A 10 -12.68 11.51 -1.82
CA LYS A 10 -13.16 12.88 -1.59
C LYS A 10 -11.99 13.82 -1.29
N GLU A 11 -11.13 13.41 -0.37
CA GLU A 11 -10.03 14.21 0.17
C GLU A 11 -8.76 13.35 0.28
N PRO A 12 -7.94 13.31 -0.77
CA PRO A 12 -6.76 12.45 -0.81
C PRO A 12 -5.71 12.85 0.22
N ASP A 13 -5.52 14.15 0.48
CA ASP A 13 -4.53 14.64 1.44
C ASP A 13 -4.86 14.25 2.88
N LEU A 14 -6.14 14.29 3.25
CA LEU A 14 -6.61 13.84 4.56
C LEU A 14 -6.38 12.33 4.75
N ALA A 15 -6.66 11.53 3.72
CA ALA A 15 -6.38 10.10 3.73
C ALA A 15 -4.87 9.81 3.92
N GLN A 16 -4.00 10.60 3.28
CA GLN A 16 -2.55 10.50 3.48
C GLN A 16 -2.15 10.82 4.92
N ARG A 17 -2.73 11.88 5.51
CA ARG A 17 -2.48 12.27 6.89
C ARG A 17 -2.86 11.18 7.89
N TYR A 18 -3.98 10.49 7.69
CA TYR A 18 -4.36 9.34 8.52
C TYR A 18 -3.33 8.20 8.47
N VAL A 19 -2.79 7.89 7.30
CA VAL A 19 -1.73 6.87 7.15
C VAL A 19 -0.44 7.31 7.84
N GLU A 20 -0.09 8.58 7.73
CA GLU A 20 1.10 9.12 8.39
C GLU A 20 1.00 9.02 9.91
N ILE A 21 -0.15 9.43 10.49
CA ILE A 21 -0.42 9.32 11.94
C ILE A 21 -0.34 7.86 12.38
N ALA A 22 -1.01 6.94 11.67
CA ALA A 22 -0.98 5.52 12.00
C ALA A 22 0.43 4.94 11.97
N ARG A 23 1.27 5.39 11.03
CA ARG A 23 2.68 5.00 10.95
C ARG A 23 3.50 5.58 12.11
N LYS A 24 3.29 6.84 12.49
CA LYS A 24 3.95 7.47 13.65
C LYS A 24 3.61 6.74 14.95
N ILE A 25 2.34 6.39 15.15
CA ILE A 25 1.88 5.59 16.30
C ILE A 25 2.56 4.22 16.29
N GLY A 26 2.54 3.50 15.15
CA GLY A 26 3.19 2.19 15.04
C GLY A 26 4.70 2.23 15.32
N MET A 27 5.39 3.30 14.90
CA MET A 27 6.82 3.48 15.21
C MET A 27 7.04 3.77 16.70
N ARG A 28 6.24 4.68 17.29
CA ARG A 28 6.36 5.07 18.71
C ARG A 28 6.14 3.89 19.65
N TYR A 29 5.10 3.11 19.42
CA TYR A 29 4.75 1.95 20.26
C TYR A 29 5.37 0.63 19.78
N ARG A 30 6.24 0.68 18.76
CA ARG A 30 6.83 -0.52 18.11
C ARG A 30 5.81 -1.57 17.66
N VAL A 31 4.58 -1.15 17.37
CA VAL A 31 3.49 -2.01 16.90
C VAL A 31 3.56 -2.16 15.39
N ARG A 32 3.56 -3.41 14.92
CA ARG A 32 3.58 -3.72 13.49
C ARG A 32 2.22 -3.45 12.87
N ILE A 33 2.19 -2.60 11.84
CA ILE A 33 0.98 -2.39 11.03
C ILE A 33 0.54 -3.75 10.43
N PRO A 34 -0.74 -4.14 10.57
CA PRO A 34 -1.26 -5.39 10.01
C PRO A 34 -0.96 -5.53 8.52
N LYS A 35 -0.69 -6.77 8.07
CA LYS A 35 -0.30 -7.07 6.68
C LYS A 35 -1.31 -6.51 5.66
N LYS A 36 -2.62 -6.60 5.96
CA LYS A 36 -3.71 -6.08 5.11
C LYS A 36 -3.51 -4.62 4.73
N TRP A 37 -3.11 -3.77 5.68
CA TRP A 37 -2.89 -2.33 5.44
C TRP A 37 -1.50 -2.04 4.90
N LYS A 38 -0.50 -2.81 5.36
CA LYS A 38 0.90 -2.60 4.96
C LYS A 38 1.14 -2.79 3.46
N ILE A 39 0.32 -3.58 2.77
CA ILE A 39 0.40 -3.77 1.31
C ILE A 39 0.14 -2.45 0.59
N PHE A 40 -0.91 -1.73 1.01
CA PHE A 40 -1.36 -0.46 0.44
C PHE A 40 -0.49 0.75 0.83
N ILE A 41 0.59 0.60 1.60
CA ILE A 41 1.47 1.73 1.95
C ILE A 41 2.76 1.64 1.14
N CYS A 42 3.10 2.67 0.37
CA CYS A 42 4.36 2.68 -0.38
C CYS A 42 5.58 2.66 0.58
N ARG A 43 6.60 1.86 0.29
CA ARG A 43 7.82 1.84 1.13
C ARG A 43 8.69 3.09 0.97
N LYS A 44 8.68 3.71 -0.22
CA LYS A 44 9.50 4.89 -0.54
C LYS A 44 8.82 6.17 -0.03
N CYS A 45 7.69 6.56 -0.62
CA CYS A 45 7.00 7.80 -0.26
C CYS A 45 6.11 7.70 0.99
N LYS A 46 5.90 6.50 1.56
CA LYS A 46 5.05 6.25 2.75
C LYS A 46 3.58 6.65 2.58
N ARG A 47 3.15 6.96 1.36
CA ARG A 47 1.77 7.32 1.01
C ARG A 47 0.89 6.09 0.83
N LEU A 48 -0.41 6.27 1.07
CA LEU A 48 -1.48 5.33 0.74
C LEU A 48 -1.55 5.13 -0.77
N MET A 49 -1.58 3.87 -1.17
CA MET A 49 -1.72 3.37 -2.52
C MET A 49 -3.07 2.66 -2.62
N VAL A 50 -3.94 3.11 -3.52
CA VAL A 50 -5.24 2.51 -3.81
C VAL A 50 -5.26 2.07 -5.27
N PRO A 51 -5.52 0.78 -5.55
CA PRO A 51 -5.65 0.29 -6.91
C PRO A 51 -6.72 1.07 -7.67
N GLY A 52 -6.41 1.46 -8.90
CA GLY A 52 -7.31 2.24 -9.74
C GLY A 52 -7.19 3.76 -9.58
N LEU A 53 -6.62 4.26 -8.48
CA LEU A 53 -6.40 5.70 -8.27
C LEU A 53 -4.94 6.10 -8.49
N ASN A 54 -4.03 5.60 -7.65
CA ASN A 54 -2.63 6.03 -7.62
C ASN A 54 -1.62 4.87 -7.57
N CYS A 55 -2.10 3.64 -7.75
CA CYS A 55 -1.23 2.49 -7.96
C CYS A 55 -1.71 1.58 -9.09
N ARG A 56 -0.73 1.03 -9.81
CA ARG A 56 -0.93 0.08 -10.89
C ARG A 56 -0.62 -1.32 -10.37
N VAL A 57 -1.59 -2.22 -10.46
CA VAL A 57 -1.43 -3.63 -10.09
C VAL A 57 -1.34 -4.47 -11.35
N ARG A 58 -0.31 -5.31 -11.45
CA ARG A 58 -0.10 -6.24 -12.58
C ARG A 58 0.18 -7.63 -12.04
N ILE A 59 -0.44 -8.63 -12.65
CA ILE A 59 -0.13 -10.04 -12.38
C ILE A 59 0.78 -10.52 -13.51
N GLN A 60 2.00 -10.92 -13.17
CA GLN A 60 2.96 -11.45 -14.13
C GLN A 60 3.11 -12.95 -13.93
N ARG A 61 3.11 -13.69 -15.04
CA ARG A 61 3.26 -15.16 -15.05
C ARG A 61 4.68 -15.63 -15.35
N LYS A 62 5.54 -14.77 -15.92
CA LYS A 62 6.89 -15.13 -16.39
C LYS A 62 7.88 -15.26 -15.23
N ARG A 63 8.78 -16.25 -15.32
CA ARG A 63 9.73 -16.72 -14.28
C ARG A 63 9.03 -17.36 -13.08
N GLU A 64 8.42 -16.55 -12.23
CA GLU A 64 7.59 -16.99 -11.11
C GLU A 64 6.32 -16.13 -11.06
N PRO A 65 5.13 -16.73 -10.83
CA PRO A 65 3.89 -15.99 -10.76
C PRO A 65 3.92 -14.99 -9.59
N HIS A 66 3.83 -13.70 -9.91
CA HIS A 66 3.93 -12.64 -8.92
C HIS A 66 3.01 -11.45 -9.21
N VAL A 67 2.54 -10.82 -8.14
CA VAL A 67 1.80 -9.55 -8.19
C VAL A 67 2.79 -8.41 -8.03
N THR A 68 2.76 -7.50 -9.00
CA THR A 68 3.54 -6.27 -9.00
C THR A 68 2.61 -5.09 -8.71
N ILE A 69 2.91 -4.32 -7.67
CA ILE A 69 2.19 -3.10 -7.30
C ILE A 69 3.13 -1.91 -7.47
N THR A 70 2.89 -1.07 -8.46
CA THR A 70 3.70 0.12 -8.76
C THR A 70 2.97 1.37 -8.27
N CYS A 71 3.66 2.17 -7.47
CA CYS A 71 3.18 3.49 -7.06
C CYS A 71 3.34 4.48 -8.20
N LEU A 72 2.27 5.12 -8.65
CA LEU A 72 2.32 6.10 -9.74
C LEU A 72 2.88 7.46 -9.28
N MET A 73 2.96 7.71 -7.97
CA MET A 73 3.49 8.96 -7.42
C MET A 73 5.02 9.01 -7.34
N CYS A 74 5.68 7.86 -7.16
CA CYS A 74 7.13 7.79 -6.93
C CYS A 74 7.84 6.68 -7.70
N ASN A 75 7.11 5.97 -8.56
CA ASN A 75 7.55 4.84 -9.39
C ASN A 75 8.15 3.64 -8.63
N HIS A 76 8.06 3.63 -7.29
CA HIS A 76 8.49 2.49 -6.51
C HIS A 76 7.56 1.29 -6.72
N THR A 77 8.17 0.12 -6.92
CA THR A 77 7.45 -1.11 -7.25
C THR A 77 7.64 -2.14 -6.15
N LYS A 78 6.53 -2.62 -5.59
CA LYS A 78 6.48 -3.78 -4.70
C LYS A 78 6.17 -5.04 -5.50
N ARG A 79 6.79 -6.15 -5.11
CA ARG A 79 6.51 -7.48 -5.68
C ARG A 79 6.08 -8.44 -4.58
N PHE A 80 5.05 -9.22 -4.85
CA PHE A 80 4.56 -10.27 -3.97
C PHE A 80 4.48 -11.56 -4.78
N LEU A 81 5.20 -12.59 -4.35
CA LEU A 81 5.11 -13.91 -4.96
C LEU A 81 3.73 -14.51 -4.67
N ILE A 82 3.10 -15.07 -5.70
CA ILE A 82 1.86 -15.83 -5.57
C ILE A 82 2.30 -17.26 -5.29
N LYS A 83 2.43 -17.63 -4.01
CA LYS A 83 2.58 -19.06 -3.67
C LYS A 83 1.29 -19.76 -4.09
N ARG A 84 1.38 -20.83 -4.88
CA ARG A 84 0.25 -21.78 -5.01
C ARG A 84 -0.05 -22.26 -3.60
N LYS A 85 -1.28 -22.06 -3.11
CA LYS A 85 -1.76 -22.84 -1.98
C LYS A 85 -1.73 -24.29 -2.46
N GLN A 86 -0.87 -25.09 -1.84
CA GLN A 86 -0.90 -26.54 -1.95
C GLN A 86 -2.07 -27.06 -1.14
#